data_AF-A0AA95S5R4-F1
#
_entry.id   AF-A0AA95S5R4-F1
#
_cell.length_a   1.000
_cell.length_b   1.000
_cell.length_c   1.000
_cell.angle_alpha   90.00
_cell.angle_beta   90.00
_cell.angle_gamma   90.00
#
_symmetry.space_group_name_H-M   'P 1'
#
loop_
_entity.id
_entity.type
_entity.pdbx_description
1 polymer ?
#
loop_
_entity_poly.entity_id
_entity_poly.type
_entity_poly.pdbx_seq_one_letter_code
_entity_poly.pdbx_strand_id
1 'polypeptide(L)' 'MFFEVDFALRINGNYQTIHTAFVSADSVSECIDKAEGIRDELPQSKKQHVHIFIGD' A
#
# COMPACT_ATOMS: atom_id res chain seq x y z
N MET A 1 8.62 -4.92 13.95
CA MET A 1 8.37 -6.02 12.99
C MET A 1 8.47 -5.45 11.59
N PHE A 2 8.82 -6.25 10.58
CA PHE A 2 8.75 -5.81 9.18
C PHE A 2 7.50 -6.41 8.55
N PHE A 3 6.73 -5.55 7.88
CA PHE A 3 5.57 -5.93 7.09
C PHE A 3 5.89 -5.72 5.61
N GLU A 4 5.50 -6.67 4.78
CA GLU A 4 5.53 -6.50 3.33
C GLU A 4 4.25 -5.77 2.90
N VAL A 5 4.39 -4.65 2.22
CA VAL A 5 3.27 -3.81 1.79
C VAL A 5 3.28 -3.70 0.28
N ASP A 6 2.25 -4.28 -0.34
CA ASP A 6 2.02 -4.22 -1.77
C ASP A 6 1.03 -3.11 -2.12
N PHE A 7 1.49 -2.17 -2.93
CA PHE A 7 0.66 -1.18 -3.58
C PHE A 7 0.29 -1.70 -4.97
N ALA A 8 -1.00 -1.90 -5.21
CA ALA A 8 -1.50 -2.46 -6.45
C ALA A 8 -2.55 -1.58 -7.11
N LEU A 9 -2.60 -1.63 -8.45
CA LEU A 9 -3.66 -1.01 -9.24
C LEU A 9 -4.69 -2.06 -9.65
N ARG A 10 -5.96 -1.67 -9.66
CA ARG A 10 -7.02 -2.51 -10.24
C ARG A 10 -7.12 -2.24 -11.74
N ILE A 11 -6.68 -3.18 -12.57
CA ILE A 11 -6.70 -3.10 -14.03
C ILE A 11 -7.52 -4.28 -14.56
N ASN A 12 -8.58 -4.00 -15.31
CA ASN A 12 -9.45 -5.02 -15.92
C ASN A 12 -9.97 -6.07 -14.91
N GLY A 13 -10.26 -5.64 -13.68
CA GLY A 13 -10.77 -6.51 -12.61
C GLY A 13 -9.70 -7.24 -11.80
N ASN A 14 -8.44 -7.25 -12.26
CA ASN A 14 -7.32 -7.87 -11.56
C ASN A 14 -6.50 -6.83 -10.80
N TYR A 15 -5.92 -7.23 -9.67
CA TYR A 15 -4.94 -6.42 -8.96
C TYR A 15 -3.56 -6.70 -9.53
N GLN A 16 -2.85 -5.63 -9.91
CA GLN A 16 -1.48 -5.70 -10.35
C GLN A 16 -0.62 -4.87 -9.40
N THR A 17 0.27 -5.54 -8.65
CA THR A 17 1.24 -4.87 -7.80
C THR A 17 2.16 -3.99 -8.64
N ILE A 18 2.25 -2.72 -8.28
CA ILE A 18 3.10 -1.72 -8.94
C ILE A 18 4.31 -1.35 -8.08
N HIS A 19 4.22 -1.56 -6.76
CA HIS A 19 5.30 -1.28 -5.83
C HIS A 19 5.13 -2.14 -4.58
N THR A 20 6.23 -2.69 -4.09
CA THR A 20 6.30 -3.41 -2.83
C THR A 20 7.27 -2.68 -1.91
N ALA A 21 6.87 -2.43 -0.67
CA ALA A 21 7.67 -1.77 0.34
C ALA A 21 7.76 -2.63 1.60
N PHE A 22 8.90 -2.61 2.27
CA PHE A 22 9.04 -3.20 3.59
C PHE A 22 8.90 -2.11 4.65
N VAL A 23 7.82 -2.18 5.44
CA VAL A 23 7.51 -1.17 6.45
C VAL A 23 7.85 -1.72 7.82
N SER A 24 8.73 -1.02 8.53
CA SER A 24 8.98 -1.31 9.94
C SER A 24 7.87 -0.68 10.79
N ALA A 25 7.12 -1.52 11.50
CA ALA A 25 6.06 -1.10 12.43
C ALA A 25 5.96 -2.06 13.62
N ASP A 26 5.36 -1.59 14.71
CA ASP A 26 5.11 -2.37 15.92
C ASP A 26 3.77 -3.11 15.86
N SER A 27 2.87 -2.71 14.94
CA SER A 27 1.59 -3.37 14.71
C SER A 27 1.11 -3.24 13.25
N VAL A 28 0.15 -4.09 12.86
CA VAL A 28 -0.52 -3.98 11.54
C VAL A 28 -1.23 -2.64 11.40
N SER A 29 -1.89 -2.14 12.45
CA SER A 29 -2.57 -0.83 12.43
C SER A 29 -1.60 0.32 12.12
N GLU A 30 -0.43 0.34 12.79
CA GLU A 30 0.59 1.34 12.52
C GLU A 30 1.18 1.19 11.11
N CYS A 31 1.31 -0.05 10.61
CA CYS A 31 1.72 -0.29 9.23
C CYS A 31 0.71 0.27 8.22
N ILE A 32 -0.59 0.11 8.48
CA ILE A 32 -1.65 0.70 7.66
C ILE A 32 -1.51 2.21 7.63
N ASP A 33 -1.38 2.87 8.78
CA ASP A 33 -1.26 4.33 8.86
C ASP A 33 -0.03 4.85 8.07
N LYS A 34 1.10 4.15 8.16
CA LYS A 34 2.31 4.46 7.38
C LYS A 34 2.11 4.25 5.88
N ALA A 35 1.51 3.15 5.47
CA ALA A 35 1.24 2.84 4.06
C ALA A 35 0.22 3.81 3.45
N GLU A 36 -0.79 4.21 4.22
CA GLU A 36 -1.77 5.22 3.86
C GLU A 36 -1.11 6.60 3.67
N GLY A 37 -0.16 6.97 4.54
CA GLY A 37 0.66 8.16 4.38
C GLY A 37 1.39 8.21 3.03
N ILE A 38 1.99 7.08 2.61
CA ILE A 38 2.66 6.96 1.30
C ILE A 38 1.65 7.11 0.15
N ARG A 39 0.47 6.49 0.27
CA ARG A 39 -0.61 6.66 -0.72
C ARG A 39 -1.03 8.12 -0.80
N ASP A 40 -1.01 8.84 0.33
CA ASP A 40 -1.44 10.22 0.41
C ASP A 40 -0.47 11.24 -0.21
N GLU A 41 0.78 10.86 -0.44
CA GLU A 41 1.73 11.68 -1.20
C GLU A 41 1.50 11.59 -2.72
N LEU A 42 0.70 10.63 -3.19
CA LEU A 42 0.42 10.48 -4.61
C LEU A 42 -0.54 11.58 -5.12
N PRO A 43 -0.41 12.01 -6.39
CA PRO A 43 -1.38 12.87 -7.03
C PRO A 43 -2.80 12.29 -6.93
N GLN A 44 -3.80 13.14 -6.70
CA GLN A 44 -5.21 12.74 -6.50
C GLN A 44 -5.75 11.77 -7.57
N SER A 45 -5.33 11.94 -8.83
CA SER A 45 -5.68 11.07 -9.96
C SER A 45 -5.15 9.64 -9.82
N LYS A 46 -4.03 9.46 -9.12
CA LYS A 46 -3.42 8.15 -8.84
C LYS A 46 -3.90 7.54 -7.52
N LYS A 47 -4.24 8.35 -6.51
CA LYS A 47 -4.72 7.88 -5.20
C LYS A 47 -5.90 6.90 -5.30
N GLN A 48 -6.90 7.24 -6.11
CA GLN A 48 -8.15 6.45 -6.22
C GLN A 48 -7.95 5.06 -6.83
N HIS A 49 -6.82 4.81 -7.47
CA HIS A 49 -6.55 3.56 -8.17
C HIS A 49 -5.60 2.64 -7.40
N VAL A 50 -4.96 3.14 -6.33
CA VAL A 50 -3.97 2.39 -5.55
C VAL A 50 -4.62 1.73 -4.34
N HIS A 51 -4.53 0.41 -4.32
CA HIS A 51 -4.93 -0.47 -3.23
C HIS A 51 -3.70 -0.92 -2.44
N ILE A 52 -3.86 -1.06 -1.13
CA ILE A 52 -2.78 -1.46 -0.22
C ILE A 52 -3.09 -2.87 0.30
N PHE A 53 -2.14 -3.79 0.18
CA PHE A 53 -2.19 -5.13 0.73
C PHE A 53 -1.01 -5.29 1.70
N ILE A 54 -1.27 -5.82 2.89
CA ILE A 54 -0.24 -6.02 3.92
C ILE A 54 -0.08 -7.52 4.13
N GLY A 55 1.13 -8.01 3.87
CA GLY A 55 1.59 -9.35 4.15
C GLY A 55 2.31 -9.42 5.50
N ASP A 56 2.22 -10.59 6.12
CA ASP A 56 2.87 -10.98 7.38
C ASP A 56 4.13 -11.80 7.09
#